data_AF-A0A150LCW0-F1
#
_entry.id   AF-A0A150LCW0-F1
#
_cell.length_a   1.000
_cell.length_b   1.000
_cell.length_c   1.000
_cell.angle_alpha   90.00
_cell.angle_beta   90.00
_cell.angle_gamma   90.00
#
_symmetry.space_group_name_H-M   'P 1'
#
loop_
_entity.id
_entity.type
_entity.pdbx_description
1 polymer ?
#
loop_
_entity_poly.entity_id
_entity_poly.type
_entity_poly.pdbx_seq_one_letter_code
_entity_poly.pdbx_strand_id
1 'polypeptide(L)'
;MKIVSHDASQLRSLDELMRVFGSAKRYAFHRLLEGRNAKDIIKHLPHQFRLNKRFAEDAVLLAQSLISSQRELLPMRLEDVQAKIEKTEKKIDDYHHGRKTPKKVDLPTCLGGLHRRLEKWKSKEAELRRHLDQGTIPRVIFGGKQNFYKLSSIKSVLLP
;
A
#
# COMPACT_ATOMS: atom_id res chain seq x y z
N MET A 1 -29.11 5.12 -2.90
CA MET A 1 -29.61 3.87 -2.31
C MET A 1 -29.09 3.77 -0.89
N LYS A 2 -29.90 4.14 0.13
CA LYS A 2 -29.52 3.98 1.53
C LYS A 2 -29.71 2.51 1.89
N ILE A 3 -28.62 1.78 2.14
CA ILE A 3 -28.71 0.45 2.74
C ILE A 3 -29.05 0.71 4.22
N VAL A 4 -30.34 0.76 4.55
CA VAL A 4 -30.77 0.81 5.94
C VAL A 4 -31.03 -0.62 6.39
N SER A 5 -29.96 -1.35 6.72
CA SER A 5 -30.10 -2.61 7.44
C SER A 5 -30.53 -2.27 8.87
N HIS A 6 -31.81 -2.42 9.17
CA HIS A 6 -32.40 -2.14 10.48
C HIS A 6 -32.13 -3.24 11.53
N ASP A 7 -31.42 -4.31 11.17
CA ASP A 7 -31.13 -5.43 12.05
C ASP A 7 -29.62 -5.54 12.33
N ALA A 8 -29.25 -5.40 13.60
CA ALA A 8 -27.88 -5.53 14.09
C ALA A 8 -27.28 -6.91 13.77
N SER A 9 -28.11 -7.95 13.61
CA SER A 9 -27.64 -9.29 13.22
C SER A 9 -27.07 -9.31 11.80
N GLN A 10 -27.74 -8.65 10.86
CA GLN A 10 -27.34 -8.59 9.45
C GLN A 10 -26.03 -7.82 9.26
N LEU A 11 -25.87 -6.73 10.02
CA LEU A 11 -24.63 -5.95 10.05
C LEU A 11 -23.44 -6.79 10.54
N ARG A 12 -23.62 -7.57 11.62
CA ARG A 12 -22.57 -8.47 12.12
C ARG A 12 -22.19 -9.54 11.11
N SER A 13 -23.18 -10.17 10.46
CA SER A 13 -22.95 -11.17 9.42
C SER A 13 -22.19 -10.59 8.22
N LEU A 14 -22.52 -9.37 7.82
CA LEU A 14 -21.80 -8.66 6.75
C LEU A 14 -20.36 -8.33 7.16
N ASP A 15 -20.15 -7.78 8.35
CA ASP A 15 -18.80 -7.46 8.87
C ASP A 15 -17.93 -8.73 8.93
N GLU A 16 -18.51 -9.86 9.34
CA GLU A 16 -17.83 -11.16 9.34
C GLU A 16 -17.47 -11.62 7.92
N LEU A 17 -18.42 -11.57 6.99
CA LEU A 17 -18.16 -11.91 5.58
C LEU A 17 -17.04 -11.04 4.99
N MET A 18 -17.07 -9.72 5.21
CA MET A 18 -16.04 -8.79 4.73
C MET A 18 -14.67 -9.09 5.36
N ARG A 19 -14.63 -9.44 6.65
CA ARG A 19 -13.39 -9.82 7.35
C ARG A 19 -12.79 -11.11 6.78
N VAL A 20 -13.63 -12.12 6.56
CA VAL A 20 -13.21 -13.42 6.00
C VAL A 20 -12.75 -13.24 4.56
N PHE A 21 -13.54 -12.55 3.72
CA PHE A 21 -13.20 -12.28 2.33
C PHE A 21 -11.90 -11.47 2.21
N GLY A 22 -11.71 -10.43 3.02
CA GLY A 22 -10.47 -9.65 3.05
C GLY A 22 -9.25 -10.51 3.42
N SER A 23 -9.43 -11.50 4.30
CA SER A 23 -8.38 -12.44 4.69
C SER A 23 -8.08 -13.47 3.58
N ALA A 24 -9.10 -13.99 2.91
CA ALA A 24 -8.97 -14.86 1.74
C ALA A 24 -8.21 -14.17 0.60
N LYS A 25 -8.53 -12.90 0.30
CA LYS A 25 -7.82 -12.09 -0.71
C LYS A 25 -6.33 -11.91 -0.35
N ARG A 26 -6.02 -11.58 0.92
CA ARG A 26 -4.63 -11.46 1.39
C ARG A 26 -3.88 -12.78 1.27
N TYR A 27 -4.52 -13.89 1.64
CA TYR A 27 -3.95 -15.21 1.49
C TYR A 27 -3.64 -15.53 0.03
N ALA A 28 -4.62 -15.32 -0.87
CA ALA A 28 -4.45 -15.52 -2.31
C ALA A 28 -3.29 -14.68 -2.86
N PHE A 29 -3.21 -13.41 -2.49
CA PHE A 29 -2.12 -12.52 -2.89
C PHE A 29 -0.74 -13.07 -2.53
N HIS A 30 -0.52 -13.49 -1.28
CA HIS A 30 0.78 -14.04 -0.87
C HIS A 30 1.10 -15.36 -1.57
N ARG A 31 0.11 -16.25 -1.72
CA ARG A 31 0.30 -17.53 -2.43
C ARG A 31 0.61 -17.34 -3.92
N LEU A 32 0.00 -16.34 -4.57
CA LEU A 32 0.31 -16.00 -5.96
C LEU A 32 1.74 -15.46 -6.10
N LEU A 33 2.23 -14.68 -5.13
CA LEU A 33 3.62 -14.20 -5.13
C LEU A 33 4.65 -15.32 -4.91
N GLU A 34 4.27 -16.39 -4.21
CA GLU A 34 5.07 -17.62 -4.06
C GLU A 34 5.02 -18.52 -5.30
N GLY A 35 4.27 -18.14 -6.34
CA GLY A 35 4.14 -18.92 -7.58
C GLY A 35 3.10 -20.04 -7.54
N ARG A 36 2.26 -20.12 -6.50
CA ARG A 36 1.18 -21.14 -6.46
C ARG A 36 0.14 -20.86 -7.56
N ASN A 37 -0.34 -21.94 -8.19
CA ASN A 37 -1.35 -21.85 -9.24
C ASN A 37 -2.69 -21.29 -8.72
N ALA A 38 -3.28 -20.38 -9.49
CA ALA A 38 -4.57 -19.75 -9.17
C ALA A 38 -5.70 -20.77 -8.96
N LYS A 39 -5.79 -21.82 -9.79
CA LYS A 39 -6.83 -22.85 -9.69
C LYS A 39 -6.73 -23.61 -8.37
N ASP A 40 -5.53 -23.89 -7.89
CA ASP A 40 -5.32 -24.58 -6.62
C ASP A 40 -5.67 -23.70 -5.42
N ILE A 41 -5.41 -22.39 -5.53
CA ILE A 41 -5.84 -21.41 -4.53
C ILE A 41 -7.37 -21.35 -4.50
N ILE A 42 -8.04 -21.24 -5.66
CA ILE A 42 -9.51 -21.20 -5.76
C ILE A 42 -10.14 -22.45 -5.14
N LYS A 43 -9.57 -23.64 -5.36
CA LYS A 43 -10.05 -24.89 -4.74
C LYS A 43 -9.85 -24.90 -3.22
N HIS A 44 -8.75 -24.32 -2.73
CA HIS A 44 -8.41 -24.34 -1.30
C HIS A 44 -9.22 -23.33 -0.46
N LEU A 45 -9.52 -22.15 -1.02
CA LEU A 45 -10.16 -21.06 -0.27
C LEU A 45 -11.51 -21.42 0.37
N PRO A 46 -12.44 -22.14 -0.30
CA PRO A 46 -13.71 -22.55 0.31
C PRO A 46 -13.55 -23.38 1.57
N HIS A 47 -12.59 -24.32 1.59
CA HIS A 47 -12.34 -25.17 2.75
C HIS A 47 -11.72 -24.40 3.91
N GLN A 48 -10.75 -23.52 3.61
CA GLN A 48 -10.03 -22.77 4.63
C GLN A 48 -10.85 -21.63 5.24
N PHE A 49 -11.62 -20.91 4.42
CA PHE A 49 -12.30 -19.68 4.81
C PHE A 49 -13.83 -19.83 4.88
N ARG A 50 -14.38 -21.02 4.61
CA ARG A 50 -15.84 -21.27 4.55
C ARG A 50 -16.55 -20.33 3.58
N LEU A 51 -15.89 -20.00 2.46
CA LEU A 51 -16.43 -19.15 1.41
C LEU A 51 -17.07 -19.99 0.31
N ASN A 52 -18.08 -19.43 -0.37
CA ASN A 52 -18.57 -20.05 -1.59
C ASN A 52 -17.53 -19.93 -2.71
N LYS A 53 -17.66 -20.78 -3.74
CA LYS A 53 -16.71 -20.83 -4.86
C LYS A 53 -16.58 -19.48 -5.58
N ARG A 54 -17.70 -18.76 -5.75
CA ARG A 54 -17.71 -17.45 -6.42
C ARG A 54 -16.85 -16.41 -5.68
N PHE A 55 -16.99 -16.31 -4.36
CA PHE A 55 -16.14 -15.44 -3.55
C PHE A 55 -14.66 -15.86 -3.57
N ALA A 56 -14.37 -17.17 -3.68
CA ALA A 56 -13.00 -17.64 -3.83
C ALA A 56 -12.39 -17.21 -5.17
N GLU A 57 -13.14 -17.33 -6.27
CA GLU A 57 -12.74 -16.86 -7.60
C GLU A 57 -12.50 -15.33 -7.59
N ASP A 58 -13.44 -14.56 -7.04
CA ASP A 58 -13.33 -13.10 -6.92
C ASP A 58 -12.12 -12.68 -6.07
N ALA A 59 -11.85 -13.37 -4.96
CA ALA A 59 -10.70 -13.08 -4.11
C ALA A 59 -9.38 -13.27 -4.84
N VAL A 60 -9.27 -14.31 -5.67
CA VAL A 60 -8.07 -14.58 -6.48
C VAL A 60 -7.95 -13.58 -7.63
N LEU A 61 -9.04 -13.28 -8.32
CA LEU A 61 -9.07 -12.27 -9.38
C LEU A 61 -8.59 -10.91 -8.87
N LEU A 62 -9.16 -10.44 -7.75
CA LEU A 62 -8.75 -9.16 -7.14
C LEU A 62 -7.29 -9.18 -6.67
N ALA A 63 -6.79 -10.31 -6.19
CA ALA A 63 -5.38 -10.45 -5.82
C ALA A 63 -4.46 -10.36 -7.05
N GLN A 64 -4.82 -10.98 -8.17
CA GLN A 64 -4.07 -10.89 -9.43
C GLN A 64 -4.09 -9.47 -9.99
N SER A 65 -5.24 -8.81 -10.05
CA SER A 65 -5.36 -7.41 -10.48
C SER A 65 -4.52 -6.48 -9.60
N LEU A 66 -4.48 -6.71 -8.28
CA LEU A 66 -3.64 -5.95 -7.38
C LEU A 66 -2.15 -6.14 -7.68
N ILE A 67 -1.70 -7.37 -7.92
CA ILE A 67 -0.31 -7.65 -8.31
C ILE A 67 0.04 -6.96 -9.63
N SER A 68 -0.83 -7.04 -10.64
CA SER A 68 -0.64 -6.36 -11.94
C SER A 68 -0.48 -4.86 -11.74
N SER A 69 -1.42 -4.23 -11.01
CA SER A 69 -1.38 -2.81 -10.70
C SER A 69 -0.09 -2.41 -9.95
N GLN A 70 0.39 -3.21 -9.00
CA GLN A 70 1.65 -2.90 -8.32
C GLN A 70 2.86 -2.96 -9.24
N ARG A 71 2.87 -3.89 -10.22
CA ARG A 71 3.95 -3.99 -11.22
C ARG A 71 3.92 -2.80 -12.17
N GLU A 72 2.74 -2.44 -12.66
CA GLU A 72 2.53 -1.29 -13.55
C GLU A 72 2.93 0.04 -12.89
N LEU A 73 2.64 0.21 -11.59
CA LEU A 73 2.98 1.42 -10.85
C LEU A 73 4.46 1.50 -10.42
N LEU A 74 5.22 0.41 -10.51
CA LEU A 74 6.59 0.36 -9.99
C LEU A 74 7.54 1.34 -10.71
N PRO A 75 7.56 1.44 -12.07
CA PRO A 75 8.39 2.41 -12.78
C PRO A 75 8.03 3.86 -12.42
N MET A 76 6.74 4.19 -12.42
CA MET A 76 6.27 5.53 -12.06
C MET A 76 6.68 5.93 -10.63
N ARG A 77 6.59 5.01 -9.67
CA ARG A 77 7.04 5.26 -8.29
C ARG A 77 8.55 5.50 -8.19
N LEU A 78 9.32 4.85 -9.05
CA LEU A 78 10.77 5.04 -9.10
C LEU A 78 11.12 6.43 -9.63
N GLU A 79 10.47 6.85 -10.72
CA GLU A 79 10.59 8.22 -11.27
C GLU A 79 10.21 9.28 -10.22
N ASP A 80 9.11 9.07 -9.49
CA ASP A 80 8.70 9.97 -8.40
C ASP A 80 9.75 10.11 -7.29
N VAL A 81 10.46 9.01 -6.98
CA VAL A 81 11.53 9.03 -5.98
C VAL A 81 12.77 9.74 -6.54
N GLN A 82 13.13 9.50 -7.79
CA GLN A 82 14.24 10.18 -8.48
C GLN A 82 14.03 11.69 -8.53
N ALA A 83 12.83 12.14 -8.90
CA ALA A 83 12.47 13.56 -8.87
C ALA A 83 12.56 14.17 -7.46
N LYS A 84 12.32 13.39 -6.39
CA LYS A 84 12.49 13.86 -5.00
C LYS A 84 13.97 13.96 -4.60
N ILE A 85 14.80 13.04 -5.09
CA ILE A 85 16.26 13.06 -4.90
C ILE A 85 16.82 14.33 -5.55
N GLU A 86 16.55 14.55 -6.84
CA GLU A 86 17.01 15.73 -7.59
C GLU A 86 16.61 17.05 -6.92
N LYS A 87 15.34 17.16 -6.50
CA LYS A 87 14.85 18.35 -5.78
C LYS A 87 15.56 18.56 -4.44
N THR A 88 15.93 17.48 -3.75
CA THR A 88 16.64 17.55 -2.46
C THR A 88 18.10 17.94 -2.67
N GLU A 89 18.77 17.36 -3.66
CA GLU A 89 20.16 17.69 -4.04
C GLU A 89 20.27 19.15 -4.48
N LYS A 90 19.38 19.61 -5.36
CA LYS A 90 19.32 21.03 -5.76
C LYS A 90 19.11 21.95 -4.56
N LYS A 91 18.32 21.54 -3.57
CA LYS A 91 18.09 22.34 -2.36
C LYS A 91 19.34 22.40 -1.48
N ILE A 92 20.09 21.31 -1.37
CA ILE A 92 21.38 21.28 -0.67
C ILE A 92 22.39 22.19 -1.39
N ASP A 93 22.47 22.10 -2.72
CA ASP A 93 23.31 22.96 -3.55
C ASP A 93 23.02 24.45 -3.35
N ASP A 94 21.73 24.83 -3.36
CA ASP A 94 21.30 26.21 -3.14
C ASP A 94 21.72 26.75 -1.76
N TYR A 95 21.76 25.88 -0.73
CA TYR A 95 22.21 26.26 0.61
C TYR A 95 23.74 26.40 0.69
N HIS A 96 24.50 25.51 0.03
CA HIS A 96 25.96 25.62 -0.03
C HIS A 96 26.42 26.87 -0.77
N HIS A 97 25.75 27.24 -1.85
CA HIS A 97 26.07 28.43 -2.66
C HIS A 97 25.44 29.73 -2.15
N GLY A 98 24.79 29.71 -0.97
CA GLY A 98 24.16 30.90 -0.38
C GLY A 98 22.95 31.45 -1.15
N ARG A 99 22.44 30.74 -2.15
CA ARG A 99 21.22 31.10 -2.90
C ARG A 99 19.96 31.01 -2.03
N LYS A 100 20.03 30.25 -0.94
CA LYS A 100 18.97 30.13 0.08
C LYS A 100 19.55 30.22 1.48
N THR A 101 18.76 30.78 2.39
CA THR A 101 19.07 30.83 3.82
C THR A 101 17.93 30.19 4.62
N PRO A 102 18.24 29.36 5.63
CA PRO A 102 17.21 28.72 6.44
C PRO A 102 16.60 29.75 7.41
N LYS A 103 15.26 29.77 7.49
CA LYS A 103 14.51 30.78 8.26
C LYS A 103 14.28 30.42 9.73
N LYS A 104 14.26 29.13 10.06
CA LYS A 104 13.80 28.61 11.37
C LYS A 104 14.89 27.94 12.20
N VAL A 105 15.95 27.47 11.55
CA VAL A 105 17.01 26.66 12.15
C VAL A 105 18.33 27.09 11.55
N ASP A 106 19.44 26.80 12.23
CA ASP A 106 20.78 27.04 11.71
C ASP A 106 21.07 26.20 10.46
N LEU A 107 22.03 26.67 9.65
CA LEU A 107 22.42 26.05 8.40
C LEU A 107 22.92 24.61 8.56
N PRO A 108 23.84 24.30 9.49
CA PRO A 108 24.27 22.92 9.76
C PRO A 108 23.11 21.96 10.06
N THR A 109 22.19 22.35 10.95
CA THR A 109 21.03 21.53 11.30
C THR A 109 20.10 21.32 10.10
N CYS A 110 19.87 22.36 9.30
CA CYS A 110 19.06 22.27 8.09
C CYS A 110 19.66 21.27 7.09
N LEU A 111 20.95 21.41 6.78
CA LEU A 111 21.68 20.52 5.89
C LEU A 111 21.70 19.09 6.41
N GLY A 112 21.92 18.87 7.70
CA GLY A 112 21.85 17.54 8.32
C GLY A 112 20.49 16.87 8.11
N GLY A 113 19.39 17.63 8.24
CA GLY A 113 18.04 17.12 7.95
C GLY A 113 17.81 16.79 6.48
N LEU A 114 18.37 17.59 5.56
CA LEU A 114 18.29 17.34 4.12
C LEU A 114 19.11 16.13 3.70
N HIS A 115 20.32 15.95 4.23
CA HIS A 115 21.14 14.75 3.99
C HIS A 115 20.43 13.48 4.47
N ARG A 116 19.86 13.47 5.70
CA ARG A 116 19.06 12.32 6.17
C ARG A 116 17.87 12.01 5.26
N ARG A 117 17.22 13.06 4.73
CA ARG A 117 16.12 12.90 3.77
C ARG A 117 16.63 12.33 2.44
N LEU A 118 17.77 12.79 1.96
CA LEU A 118 18.41 12.31 0.74
C LEU A 118 18.78 10.82 0.87
N GLU A 119 19.42 10.42 1.96
CA GLU A 119 19.76 9.03 2.26
C GLU A 119 18.54 8.13 2.29
N LYS A 120 17.45 8.60 2.92
CA LYS A 120 16.16 7.89 2.92
C LYS A 120 15.64 7.67 1.50
N TRP A 121 15.71 8.68 0.64
CA TRP A 121 15.21 8.56 -0.74
C TRP A 121 16.12 7.70 -1.62
N LYS A 122 17.45 7.82 -1.50
CA LYS A 122 18.41 6.94 -2.19
C LYS A 122 18.23 5.47 -1.78
N SER A 123 18.04 5.22 -0.49
CA SER A 123 17.71 3.87 0.01
C SER A 123 16.41 3.34 -0.60
N LYS A 124 15.40 4.21 -0.76
CA LYS A 124 14.11 3.83 -1.37
C LYS A 124 14.24 3.57 -2.86
N GLU A 125 15.00 4.40 -3.58
CA GLU A 125 15.30 4.19 -5.00
C GLU A 125 15.97 2.83 -5.21
N ALA A 126 17.00 2.51 -4.41
CA ALA A 126 17.70 1.23 -4.49
C ALA A 126 16.78 0.03 -4.19
N GLU A 127 15.86 0.16 -3.23
CA GLU A 127 14.82 -0.86 -2.99
C GLU A 127 13.91 -1.06 -4.22
N LEU A 128 13.37 0.02 -4.78
CA LEU A 128 12.47 -0.06 -5.94
C LEU A 128 13.18 -0.58 -7.19
N ARG A 129 14.43 -0.17 -7.43
CA ARG A 129 15.27 -0.66 -8.53
C ARG A 129 15.49 -2.16 -8.43
N ARG A 130 15.87 -2.67 -7.24
CA ARG A 130 16.03 -4.12 -7.01
C ARG A 130 14.76 -4.90 -7.33
N HIS A 131 13.60 -4.39 -6.96
CA HIS A 131 12.32 -5.04 -7.28
C HIS A 131 12.05 -5.06 -8.79
N LEU A 132 12.35 -3.97 -9.49
CA LEU A 132 12.19 -3.87 -10.94
C LEU A 132 13.10 -4.88 -11.66
N ASP A 133 14.38 -4.94 -11.27
CA ASP A 133 15.38 -5.82 -11.89
C ASP A 133 15.04 -7.30 -11.66
N GLN A 134 14.49 -7.64 -10.49
CA GLN A 134 14.10 -9.01 -10.14
C GLN A 134 12.67 -9.39 -10.61
N GLY A 135 11.91 -8.46 -11.21
CA GLY A 135 10.51 -8.69 -11.58
C GLY A 135 9.57 -8.93 -10.39
N THR A 136 9.98 -8.51 -9.19
CA THR A 136 9.20 -8.65 -7.94
C THR A 136 8.48 -7.34 -7.60
N ILE A 137 7.58 -7.38 -6.62
CA ILE A 137 6.90 -6.17 -6.13
C ILE A 137 7.32 -5.85 -4.69
N PRO A 138 7.40 -4.56 -4.32
CA PRO A 138 7.58 -4.15 -2.94
C PRO A 138 6.46 -4.67 -2.04
N ARG A 139 6.74 -4.78 -0.74
CA ARG A 139 5.75 -5.21 0.26
C ARG A 139 4.49 -4.34 0.21
N VAL A 140 3.37 -4.97 -0.10
CA VAL A 140 2.05 -4.32 -0.05
C VAL A 140 1.51 -4.32 1.37
N ILE A 141 1.12 -3.14 1.86
CA ILE A 141 0.43 -2.99 3.13
C ILE A 141 -1.07 -2.94 2.86
N PHE A 142 -1.81 -3.94 3.32
CA PHE A 142 -3.26 -3.93 3.26
C PHE A 142 -3.79 -2.97 4.32
N GLY A 143 -4.48 -1.91 3.90
CA GLY A 143 -5.11 -0.94 4.81
C GLY A 143 -6.14 -1.59 5.74
N GLY A 144 -6.16 -1.16 7.00
CA GLY A 144 -7.16 -1.59 7.98
C GLY A 144 -8.33 -0.62 8.09
N LYS A 145 -9.49 -1.09 8.57
CA LYS A 145 -10.72 -0.30 8.83
C LYS A 145 -10.42 0.96 9.65
N GLN A 146 -9.60 0.84 10.70
CA GLN A 146 -9.20 1.99 11.53
C GLN A 146 -8.38 3.03 10.76
N ASN A 147 -7.42 2.61 9.93
CA ASN A 147 -6.63 3.54 9.13
C ASN A 147 -7.50 4.25 8.08
N PHE A 148 -8.49 3.55 7.52
CA PHE A 148 -9.44 4.16 6.61
C PHE A 148 -10.25 5.28 7.30
N TYR A 149 -10.75 5.06 8.51
CA TYR A 149 -11.47 6.11 9.25
C TYR A 149 -10.57 7.26 9.70
N LYS A 150 -9.30 7.01 10.00
CA LYS A 150 -8.33 8.09 10.30
C LYS A 150 -8.04 8.97 9.09
N LEU A 151 -8.05 8.39 7.89
CA LEU A 151 -7.71 9.08 6.64
C LEU A 151 -8.92 9.68 5.92
N SER A 152 -10.13 9.15 6.16
CA SER A 152 -11.36 9.74 5.68
C SER A 152 -11.84 10.77 6.69
N SER A 153 -12.08 12.02 6.29
CA SER A 153 -12.71 13.06 7.13
C SER A 153 -14.17 12.73 7.53
N ILE A 154 -14.59 11.47 7.38
CA ILE A 154 -15.84 10.94 7.88
C ILE A 154 -15.64 10.77 9.39
N LYS A 155 -15.89 11.85 10.15
CA LYS A 155 -16.08 11.76 11.60
C LYS A 155 -17.07 10.62 11.88
N SER A 156 -16.76 9.85 12.90
CA SER A 156 -17.53 8.76 13.48
C SER A 156 -19.03 9.09 13.62
N VAL A 157 -19.82 8.83 12.58
CA VAL A 157 -21.30 8.87 12.64
C VAL A 157 -21.88 7.45 12.69
N LEU A 158 -21.04 6.41 12.65
CA LEU A 158 -21.48 5.02 12.61
C LEU A 158 -20.59 4.15 13.50
N LEU A 159 -20.79 4.24 14.81
CA LEU A 159 -20.51 3.16 15.77
C LEU A 159 -21.48 3.35 16.95
N PRO A 160 -22.40 2.40 17.22
CA PRO A 160 -22.98 2.25 18.54
C PRO A 160 -21.91 1.83 19.57
#